data_AF-A0A3D5SEA2-F1
#
_entry.id   AF-A0A3D5SEA2-F1
#
_cell.length_a   1.000
_cell.length_b   1.000
_cell.length_c   1.000
_cell.angle_alpha   90.00
_cell.angle_beta   90.00
_cell.angle_gamma   90.00
#
_symmetry.space_group_name_H-M   'P 1'
#
loop_
_entity.id
_entity.type
_entity.pdbx_description
1 polymer ?
#
loop_
_entity_poly.entity_id
_entity_poly.type
_entity_poly.pdbx_seq_one_letter_code
_entity_poly.pdbx_strand_id
1 'polypeptide(L)'
;MKTPKKSRKISVLAAVLILLAGILLGGYLVLKSNRGAASQLDDILGNKTIAPLTCQPNANDPEKDSDGDGLKDWQEYQTYFSDPCETDTDGDGYLDGEEAASGYDPAKKAPGDELPG
;
A
#
# COMPACT_ATOMS: atom_id res chain seq x y z
N MET A 1 -57.11 5.83 59.15
CA MET A 1 -56.09 6.31 58.18
C MET A 1 -56.29 5.61 56.84
N LYS A 2 -56.60 6.34 55.76
CA LYS A 2 -56.69 5.78 54.40
C LYS A 2 -55.26 5.68 53.83
N THR A 3 -54.78 4.47 53.61
CA THR A 3 -53.52 4.26 52.89
C THR A 3 -53.69 4.71 51.44
N PRO A 4 -52.78 5.54 50.89
CA PRO A 4 -52.89 5.94 49.50
C PRO A 4 -52.70 4.70 48.61
N LYS A 5 -53.73 4.39 47.83
CA LYS A 5 -53.75 3.28 46.88
C LYS A 5 -52.75 3.57 45.77
N LYS A 6 -51.49 3.15 45.97
CA LYS A 6 -50.37 3.30 45.03
C LYS A 6 -50.84 2.85 43.64
N SER A 7 -50.94 3.80 42.72
CA SER A 7 -51.53 3.57 41.41
C SER A 7 -50.62 2.63 40.61
N ARG A 8 -51.11 1.41 40.36
CA ARG A 8 -50.41 0.41 39.52
C ARG A 8 -49.97 0.98 38.16
N LYS A 9 -50.63 2.04 37.69
CA LYS A 9 -50.31 2.78 36.46
C LYS A 9 -48.92 3.41 36.45
N ILE A 10 -48.42 3.95 37.58
CA ILE A 10 -47.05 4.51 37.65
C ILE A 10 -46.01 3.40 37.52
N SER A 11 -46.30 2.22 38.11
CA SER A 11 -45.43 1.05 37.99
C SER A 11 -45.42 0.48 36.56
N VAL A 12 -46.56 0.48 35.88
CA VAL A 12 -46.66 0.05 34.48
C VAL A 12 -45.94 1.04 33.56
N LEU A 13 -46.12 2.36 33.77
CA LEU A 13 -45.42 3.39 33.01
C LEU A 13 -43.90 3.32 33.20
N ALA A 14 -43.43 3.11 34.42
CA ALA A 14 -42.01 2.91 34.71
C ALA A 14 -41.45 1.65 34.04
N ALA A 15 -42.20 0.54 34.05
CA ALA A 15 -41.80 -0.69 33.37
C ALA A 15 -41.71 -0.51 31.84
N VAL A 16 -42.64 0.23 31.24
CA VAL A 16 -42.63 0.55 29.81
C VAL A 16 -41.43 1.43 29.45
N LEU A 17 -41.12 2.43 30.27
CA LEU A 17 -39.96 3.30 30.03
C LEU A 17 -38.63 2.54 30.13
N ILE A 18 -38.50 1.61 31.08
CA ILE A 18 -37.30 0.76 31.21
C ILE A 18 -37.16 -0.17 30.00
N LEU A 19 -38.26 -0.74 29.51
CA LEU A 19 -38.27 -1.56 28.29
C LEU A 19 -37.86 -0.75 27.06
N LEU A 20 -38.41 0.46 26.88
CA LEU A 20 -38.06 1.34 25.77
C LEU A 20 -36.60 1.77 25.83
N ALA A 21 -36.09 2.13 27.02
CA ALA A 21 -34.68 2.47 27.21
C ALA A 21 -33.76 1.27 26.90
N GLY A 22 -34.15 0.06 27.29
CA GLY A 22 -33.42 -1.17 26.98
C GLY A 22 -33.37 -1.48 25.48
N ILE A 23 -34.48 -1.28 24.75
CA ILE A 23 -34.55 -1.46 23.29
C ILE A 23 -33.68 -0.41 22.58
N LEU A 24 -33.77 0.86 22.99
CA LEU A 24 -32.96 1.95 22.41
C LEU A 24 -31.46 1.74 22.66
N LEU A 25 -31.08 1.40 23.89
CA LEU A 25 -29.69 1.16 24.25
C LEU A 25 -29.14 -0.11 23.58
N GLY A 26 -29.92 -1.20 23.56
CA GLY A 26 -29.56 -2.44 22.87
C GLY A 26 -29.40 -2.24 21.36
N GLY A 27 -30.34 -1.54 20.73
CA GLY A 27 -30.25 -1.18 19.31
C GLY A 27 -29.04 -0.29 19.00
N TYR A 28 -28.76 0.72 19.84
CA TYR A 28 -27.58 1.56 19.72
C TYR A 28 -26.27 0.76 19.84
N LEU A 29 -26.20 -0.19 20.77
CA LEU A 29 -25.03 -1.07 20.94
C LEU A 29 -24.83 -2.01 19.74
N VAL A 30 -25.89 -2.55 19.15
CA VAL A 30 -25.82 -3.37 17.92
C VAL A 30 -25.33 -2.54 16.73
N LEU A 31 -25.86 -1.32 16.56
CA LEU A 31 -25.41 -0.39 15.52
C LEU A 31 -23.96 0.03 15.69
N LYS A 32 -23.45 0.13 16.93
CA LYS A 32 -22.05 0.42 17.22
C LYS A 32 -21.14 -0.81 17.04
N SER A 33 -21.64 -2.01 17.35
CA SER A 33 -20.88 -3.27 17.26
C SER A 33 -20.60 -3.70 15.82
N ASN A 34 -21.45 -3.31 14.86
CA ASN A 34 -21.25 -3.61 13.44
C ASN A 34 -20.35 -2.61 12.70
N ARG A 35 -19.73 -1.64 13.38
CA ARG A 35 -18.70 -0.75 12.80
C ARG A 35 -17.28 -1.32 12.89
N GLY A 36 -17.16 -2.64 12.80
CA GLY A 36 -15.88 -3.36 12.90
C GLY A 36 -15.48 -4.15 11.65
N ALA A 37 -16.19 -4.00 10.52
CA ALA A 37 -15.94 -4.78 9.31
C ALA A 37 -15.83 -3.92 8.04
N ALA A 38 -15.33 -2.70 8.18
CA ALA A 38 -14.96 -1.84 7.05
C ALA A 38 -13.50 -1.38 7.22
N SER A 39 -12.57 -2.34 7.22
CA SER A 39 -11.14 -2.08 7.03
C SER A 39 -10.42 -3.29 6.43
N GLN A 40 -11.11 -4.12 5.64
CA GLN A 40 -10.45 -5.10 4.76
C GLN A 40 -10.44 -4.65 3.29
N LEU A 41 -10.67 -3.36 3.06
CA LEU A 41 -10.18 -2.70 1.86
C LEU A 41 -8.89 -1.93 2.14
N ASP A 42 -8.60 -1.45 3.35
CA ASP A 42 -7.28 -0.89 3.66
C ASP A 42 -6.19 -1.96 3.82
N ASP A 43 -6.48 -3.24 4.03
CA ASP A 43 -5.44 -4.29 3.93
C ASP A 43 -5.19 -4.73 2.48
N ILE A 44 -6.04 -4.36 1.51
CA ILE A 44 -5.78 -4.55 0.07
C ILE A 44 -5.35 -3.24 -0.60
N LEU A 45 -5.68 -2.09 0.00
CA LEU A 45 -5.43 -0.73 -0.49
C LEU A 45 -4.49 0.10 0.42
N GLY A 46 -3.99 -0.48 1.51
CA GLY A 46 -3.17 0.23 2.52
C GLY A 46 -2.19 -0.65 3.31
N ASN A 47 -2.24 -1.99 3.22
CA ASN A 47 -1.28 -2.89 3.89
C ASN A 47 -1.09 -4.27 3.20
N LYS A 48 -1.56 -4.39 1.97
CA LYS A 48 -1.08 -5.37 0.98
C LYS A 48 -1.23 -4.75 -0.39
N THR A 49 -0.55 -3.63 -0.57
CA THR A 49 0.07 -3.40 -1.87
C THR A 49 0.73 -4.73 -2.22
N ILE A 50 0.35 -5.31 -3.34
CA ILE A 50 1.28 -6.11 -4.14
C ILE A 50 2.61 -5.38 -3.96
N ALA A 51 3.57 -5.92 -3.17
CA ALA A 51 4.93 -5.41 -3.24
C ALA A 51 5.20 -5.49 -4.73
N PRO A 52 5.27 -4.34 -5.40
CA PRO A 52 4.71 -4.27 -6.72
C PRO A 52 5.50 -5.26 -7.56
N LEU A 53 4.85 -5.89 -8.53
CA LEU A 53 5.56 -6.58 -9.61
C LEU A 53 6.37 -5.56 -10.46
N THR A 54 6.80 -4.47 -9.85
CA THR A 54 7.47 -3.32 -10.43
C THR A 54 8.77 -3.19 -9.67
N CYS A 55 9.82 -2.95 -10.42
CA CYS A 55 11.11 -2.60 -9.85
C CYS A 55 10.98 -1.44 -8.84
N GLN A 56 11.81 -1.49 -7.80
CA GLN A 56 11.90 -0.48 -6.75
C GLN A 56 13.34 0.01 -6.65
N PRO A 57 13.72 1.03 -7.44
CA PRO A 57 15.08 1.52 -7.48
C PRO A 57 15.41 2.37 -6.26
N ASN A 58 16.63 2.25 -5.76
CA ASN A 58 17.16 2.98 -4.62
C ASN A 58 18.64 3.37 -4.84
N ALA A 59 18.84 4.54 -5.45
CA ALA A 59 20.15 5.14 -5.68
C ALA A 59 20.95 5.49 -4.39
N ASN A 60 20.32 5.43 -3.21
CA ASN A 60 20.99 5.72 -1.94
C ASN A 60 21.59 4.46 -1.29
N ASP A 61 21.26 3.27 -1.81
CA ASP A 61 21.84 2.01 -1.37
C ASP A 61 22.95 1.60 -2.37
N PRO A 62 24.23 1.62 -1.97
CA PRO A 62 25.36 1.40 -2.87
C PRO A 62 25.46 -0.04 -3.39
N GLU A 63 24.68 -0.97 -2.85
CA GLU A 63 24.61 -2.37 -3.30
C GLU A 63 23.27 -2.73 -3.94
N LYS A 64 22.35 -1.76 -4.07
CA LYS A 64 21.08 -2.00 -4.74
C LYS A 64 21.30 -2.10 -6.25
N ASP A 65 20.79 -3.19 -6.79
CA ASP A 65 20.58 -3.51 -8.20
C ASP A 65 19.12 -4.01 -8.26
N SER A 66 18.29 -3.34 -9.04
CA SER A 66 16.84 -3.45 -8.95
C SER A 66 16.20 -4.32 -10.01
N ASP A 67 16.81 -4.42 -11.18
CA ASP A 67 16.42 -5.30 -12.26
C ASP A 67 17.35 -6.54 -12.38
N GLY A 68 18.51 -6.52 -11.71
CA GLY A 68 19.39 -7.67 -11.54
C GLY A 68 20.32 -7.91 -12.73
N ASP A 69 20.63 -6.88 -13.51
CA ASP A 69 21.44 -6.97 -14.72
C ASP A 69 22.96 -6.87 -14.45
N GLY A 70 23.33 -6.51 -13.22
CA GLY A 70 24.72 -6.34 -12.76
C GLY A 70 25.22 -4.90 -12.70
N LEU A 71 24.40 -3.91 -13.06
CA LEU A 71 24.64 -2.49 -12.85
C LEU A 71 23.87 -2.00 -11.63
N LYS A 72 24.51 -1.23 -10.76
CA LYS A 72 23.86 -0.76 -9.51
C LYS A 72 22.99 0.45 -9.82
N ASP A 73 21.84 0.59 -9.16
CA ASP A 73 20.87 1.68 -9.40
C ASP A 73 21.52 3.07 -9.36
N TRP A 74 22.49 3.27 -8.46
CA TRP A 74 23.17 4.56 -8.34
C TRP A 74 24.11 4.84 -9.53
N GLN A 75 24.70 3.82 -10.15
CA GLN A 75 25.53 3.93 -11.36
C GLN A 75 24.65 4.31 -12.55
N GLU A 76 23.50 3.66 -12.67
CA GLU A 76 22.51 3.92 -13.70
C GLU A 76 22.02 5.37 -13.65
N TYR A 77 21.60 5.85 -12.47
CA TYR A 77 21.14 7.24 -12.34
C TYR A 77 22.23 8.30 -12.55
N GLN A 78 23.46 8.05 -12.09
CA GLN A 78 24.48 9.11 -11.97
C GLN A 78 25.56 9.04 -13.05
N THR A 79 25.78 7.88 -13.66
CA THR A 79 26.90 7.64 -14.58
C THR A 79 26.41 7.39 -15.99
N TYR A 80 25.50 6.42 -16.16
CA TYR A 80 25.09 5.92 -17.47
C TYR A 80 23.76 6.51 -17.96
N PHE A 81 22.96 7.07 -17.04
CA PHE A 81 21.62 7.58 -17.32
C PHE A 81 20.69 6.51 -17.93
N SER A 82 20.85 5.27 -17.47
CA SER A 82 20.00 4.12 -17.80
C SER A 82 18.82 3.97 -16.82
N ASP A 83 17.88 3.07 -17.11
CA ASP A 83 16.70 2.79 -16.29
C ASP A 83 16.95 1.60 -15.35
N PRO A 84 17.05 1.81 -14.02
CA PRO A 84 17.32 0.75 -13.03
C PRO A 84 16.21 -0.29 -12.86
N CYS A 85 15.21 -0.22 -13.72
CA CYS A 85 14.07 -1.12 -13.77
C CYS A 85 13.98 -1.92 -15.06
N GLU A 86 14.88 -1.72 -16.01
CA GLU A 86 14.92 -2.38 -17.31
C GLU A 86 16.33 -2.89 -17.56
N THR A 87 16.48 -4.22 -17.60
CA THR A 87 17.80 -4.85 -17.75
C THR A 87 18.51 -4.55 -19.08
N ASP A 88 17.82 -3.93 -20.03
CA ASP A 88 18.27 -3.50 -21.37
C ASP A 88 17.52 -2.19 -21.65
N THR A 89 18.09 -1.08 -21.20
CA THR A 89 17.43 0.23 -21.18
C THR A 89 17.09 0.71 -22.58
N ASP A 90 18.02 0.55 -23.50
CA ASP A 90 17.85 1.07 -24.86
C ASP A 90 17.10 0.08 -25.77
N GLY A 91 17.03 -1.20 -25.40
CA GLY A 91 16.28 -2.26 -26.07
C GLY A 91 16.98 -2.80 -27.32
N ASP A 92 18.30 -2.92 -27.33
CA ASP A 92 19.08 -3.47 -28.43
C ASP A 92 19.45 -4.96 -28.27
N GLY A 93 19.18 -5.53 -27.09
CA GLY A 93 19.40 -6.92 -26.73
C GLY A 93 20.66 -7.20 -25.92
N TYR A 94 21.44 -6.19 -25.52
CA TYR A 94 22.51 -6.31 -24.52
C TYR A 94 22.03 -5.81 -23.15
N LEU A 95 22.62 -6.35 -22.08
CA LEU A 95 22.28 -5.90 -20.73
C LEU A 95 23.10 -4.66 -20.36
N ASP A 96 22.51 -3.71 -19.63
CA ASP A 96 23.19 -2.46 -19.27
C ASP A 96 24.50 -2.73 -18.50
N GLY A 97 24.47 -3.71 -17.59
CA GLY A 97 25.64 -4.20 -16.85
C GLY A 97 26.73 -4.81 -17.74
N GLU A 98 26.37 -5.52 -18.81
CA GLU A 98 27.33 -6.10 -19.77
C GLU A 98 27.97 -5.01 -20.64
N GLU A 99 27.18 -4.04 -21.07
CA GLU A 99 27.63 -2.88 -21.84
C GLU A 99 28.58 -2.01 -21.02
N ALA A 100 28.19 -1.66 -19.79
CA ALA A 100 29.01 -0.90 -18.86
C ALA A 100 30.35 -1.60 -18.55
N ALA A 101 30.34 -2.92 -18.37
CA ALA A 101 31.55 -3.72 -18.15
C ALA A 101 32.47 -3.79 -19.39
N SER A 102 31.89 -3.66 -20.58
CA SER A 102 32.59 -3.67 -21.87
C SER A 102 33.01 -2.27 -22.35
N GLY A 103 32.59 -1.22 -21.65
CA GLY A 103 32.90 0.18 -21.96
C GLY A 103 31.95 0.85 -22.95
N TYR A 104 30.78 0.27 -23.16
CA TYR A 104 29.68 0.83 -23.95
C TYR A 104 28.73 1.67 -23.07
N ASP A 105 27.81 2.39 -23.71
CA ASP A 105 26.85 3.29 -23.06
C ASP A 105 25.46 2.63 -23.05
N PRO A 106 24.96 2.15 -21.90
CA PRO A 106 23.69 1.41 -21.81
C PRO A 106 22.43 2.15 -22.26
N ALA A 107 22.51 3.47 -22.44
CA ALA A 107 21.40 4.27 -22.94
C ALA A 107 21.44 4.44 -24.48
N LYS A 108 22.31 3.73 -25.21
CA LYS A 108 22.56 3.91 -26.64
C LYS A 108 22.67 2.60 -27.43
N LYS A 109 21.62 2.34 -28.21
CA LYS A 109 21.52 1.14 -29.06
C LYS A 109 22.79 0.84 -29.87
N ALA A 110 23.29 -0.38 -29.78
CA ALA A 110 24.14 -0.99 -30.78
C ALA A 110 23.37 -1.22 -32.10
N PRO A 111 24.02 -1.05 -33.28
CA PRO A 111 25.41 -0.72 -33.53
C PRO A 111 25.57 0.79 -33.82
N GLY A 112 25.53 1.61 -32.76
CA GLY A 112 25.54 3.07 -32.82
C GLY A 112 26.43 3.74 -31.76
N ASP A 113 27.27 2.98 -31.07
CA ASP A 113 28.30 3.47 -30.14
C ASP A 113 29.40 4.24 -30.87
N GLU A 114 29.05 5.38 -31.46
CA GLU A 114 30.02 6.36 -31.91
C GLU A 114 30.65 6.99 -30.67
N LEU A 115 31.68 6.34 -30.13
CA LEU A 115 32.73 7.07 -29.41
C LEU A 115 33.37 8.02 -30.44
N PRO A 116 33.31 9.35 -30.27
CA PRO A 116 34.15 10.24 -31.05
C PRO A 116 35.62 9.86 -30.78
N GLY A 117 36.32 9.46 -31.83
CA GLY A 117 37.75 9.12 -31.79
C GLY A 117 38.66 10.26 -31.36
#